data_AF-A0A6P2FTH2-F1
#
_entry.id   AF-A0A6P2FTH2-F1
#
_cell.length_a   1.000
_cell.length_b   1.000
_cell.length_c   1.000
_cell.angle_alpha   90.00
_cell.angle_beta   90.00
_cell.angle_gamma   90.00
#
_symmetry.space_group_name_H-M   'P 1'
#
loop_
_entity.id
_entity.type
_entity.pdbx_description
1 polymer ?
#
loop_
_entity_poly.entity_id
_entity_poly.type
_entity_poly.pdbx_seq_one_letter_code
_entity_poly.pdbx_strand_id
1 'polypeptide(L)'
;MLRNVAPSGQVTGYDRQTLPIYAELLDADAAGMGWAEGARLILGLDVAADGETARKCWESHLARAHWIVGEGLGSALEAFGRKSEQAG
;
A
#
# COMPACT_ATOMS: atom_id res chain seq x y z
N MET A 1 -11.60 1.64 2.15
CA MET A 1 -10.95 1.55 3.46
C MET A 1 -9.71 0.69 3.31
N LEU A 2 -8.61 1.08 3.96
CA LEU A 2 -7.37 0.31 3.98
C LEU A 2 -7.60 -1.00 4.76
N ARG A 3 -7.05 -2.11 4.28
CA ARG A 3 -7.04 -3.38 5.00
C ARG A 3 -5.98 -3.32 6.11
N ASN A 4 -6.12 -4.14 7.14
CA ASN A 4 -5.08 -4.25 8.19
C ASN A 4 -3.78 -4.87 7.66
N VAL A 5 -3.86 -5.65 6.58
CA VAL A 5 -2.71 -6.28 5.92
C VAL A 5 -2.88 -6.12 4.42
N ALA A 6 -1.80 -5.71 3.75
CA ALA A 6 -1.78 -5.58 2.30
C ALA A 6 -1.97 -6.94 1.61
N PRO A 7 -2.52 -6.98 0.38
CA PRO A 7 -2.59 -8.22 -0.39
C PRO A 7 -1.19 -8.72 -0.75
N SER A 8 -1.08 -10.02 -1.01
CA SER A 8 0.11 -10.67 -1.52
C SER A 8 -0.19 -11.41 -2.84
N GLY A 9 0.86 -11.82 -3.56
CA GLY A 9 0.71 -12.49 -4.84
C GLY A 9 0.24 -11.55 -5.94
N GLN A 10 -0.75 -11.98 -6.72
CA GLN A 10 -1.20 -11.25 -7.93
C GLN A 10 -1.72 -9.84 -7.60
N VAL A 11 -1.59 -8.95 -8.58
CA VAL A 11 -2.15 -7.60 -8.49
C VAL A 11 -3.67 -7.66 -8.44
N THR A 12 -4.24 -6.93 -7.50
CA THR A 12 -5.68 -6.89 -7.27
C THR A 12 -6.24 -5.50 -7.54
N GLY A 13 -7.57 -5.37 -7.65
CA GLY A 13 -8.22 -4.06 -7.71
C GLY A 13 -7.98 -3.19 -6.46
N TYR A 14 -7.58 -3.79 -5.33
CA TYR A 14 -7.18 -3.06 -4.14
C TYR A 14 -5.87 -2.30 -4.36
N ASP A 15 -4.88 -2.92 -5.02
CA ASP A 15 -3.60 -2.27 -5.31
C ASP A 15 -3.81 -1.02 -6.17
N ARG A 16 -4.69 -1.09 -7.17
CA ARG A 16 -5.05 0.07 -8.01
C ARG A 16 -5.62 1.23 -7.19
N GLN A 17 -6.54 0.94 -6.28
CA GLN A 17 -7.20 1.94 -5.44
C GLN A 17 -6.26 2.52 -4.36
N THR A 18 -5.23 1.75 -3.99
CA THR A 18 -4.29 2.08 -2.90
C THR A 18 -3.00 2.72 -3.43
N LEU A 19 -2.85 2.87 -4.74
CA LEU A 19 -1.66 3.46 -5.38
C LEU A 19 -1.20 4.80 -4.76
N PRO A 20 -2.08 5.77 -4.47
CA PRO A 20 -1.65 7.03 -3.84
C PRO A 20 -0.99 6.81 -2.48
N ILE A 21 -1.54 5.89 -1.68
CA ILE A 21 -0.99 5.53 -0.36
C ILE A 21 0.35 4.82 -0.53
N TYR A 22 0.48 3.91 -1.50
CA TYR A 22 1.78 3.28 -1.79
C TYR A 22 2.85 4.30 -2.17
N ALA A 23 2.52 5.33 -2.95
CA ALA A 23 3.45 6.39 -3.29
C ALA A 23 3.91 7.17 -2.04
N GLU A 24 2.97 7.56 -1.18
CA GLU A 24 3.27 8.30 0.05
C GLU A 24 4.10 7.45 1.05
N LEU A 25 3.84 6.15 1.14
CA LEU A 25 4.65 5.22 1.92
C LEU A 25 6.08 5.11 1.42
N LEU A 26 6.27 5.07 0.10
CA LEU A 26 7.60 5.01 -0.51
C LEU A 26 8.39 6.31 -0.29
N ASP A 27 7.74 7.46 -0.43
CA ASP A 27 8.36 8.77 -0.15
C ASP A 27 8.75 8.88 1.32
N ALA A 28 7.90 8.43 2.24
CA ALA A 28 8.18 8.40 3.68
C ALA A 28 9.34 7.48 4.04
N ASP A 29 9.40 6.28 3.47
CA ASP A 29 10.50 5.32 3.66
C ASP A 29 11.82 5.90 3.13
N ALA A 30 11.81 6.51 1.93
CA ALA A 30 12.98 7.18 1.36
C ALA A 30 13.46 8.37 2.20
N ALA A 31 12.54 9.08 2.87
CA ALA A 31 12.85 10.15 3.82
C ALA A 31 13.32 9.65 5.20
N GLY A 32 13.33 8.33 5.44
CA GLY A 32 13.69 7.73 6.72
C GLY A 32 12.64 7.94 7.82
N MET A 33 11.38 8.17 7.45
CA MET A 33 10.27 8.33 8.40
C MET A 33 10.10 7.06 9.25
N GLY A 34 9.92 7.25 10.56
CA GLY A 34 9.66 6.14 11.47
C GLY A 34 8.28 5.52 11.25
N TRP A 35 8.18 4.19 11.37
CA TRP A 35 6.94 3.44 11.14
C TRP A 35 5.73 3.96 11.94
N ALA A 36 5.93 4.41 13.19
CA ALA A 36 4.85 4.87 14.05
C ALA A 36 4.29 6.24 13.60
N GLU A 37 5.17 7.10 13.10
CA GLU A 37 4.79 8.40 12.54
C GLU A 37 4.05 8.21 11.22
N GLY A 38 4.58 7.38 10.32
CA GLY A 38 3.92 7.08 9.05
C GLY A 38 2.60 6.33 9.22
N ALA A 39 2.49 5.38 10.17
CA ALA A 39 1.23 4.72 10.48
C ALA A 39 0.14 5.70 10.94
N ARG A 40 0.50 6.76 11.69
CA ARG A 40 -0.44 7.81 12.09
C ARG A 40 -0.77 8.76 10.94
N LEU A 41 0.25 9.28 10.26
CA LEU A 41 0.08 10.38 9.31
C LEU A 41 -0.44 9.91 7.94
N ILE A 42 0.01 8.75 7.47
CA ILE A 42 -0.31 8.23 6.13
C ILE A 42 -1.48 7.24 6.22
N LEU A 43 -1.43 6.32 7.19
CA LEU A 43 -2.44 5.25 7.30
C LEU A 43 -3.61 5.61 8.23
N GLY A 44 -3.52 6.73 8.96
CA GLY A 44 -4.56 7.19 9.87
C GLY A 44 -4.81 6.27 11.08
N LEU A 45 -3.81 5.48 11.48
CA LEU A 45 -3.94 4.48 12.55
C LEU A 45 -3.62 5.09 13.93
N ASP A 46 -4.38 4.68 14.94
CA ASP A 46 -4.06 5.01 16.33
C ASP A 46 -3.06 4.00 16.91
N VAL A 47 -1.77 4.37 16.83
CA VAL A 47 -0.65 3.57 17.36
C VAL A 47 -0.71 3.40 18.88
N ALA A 48 -1.38 4.30 19.61
CA ALA A 48 -1.50 4.19 21.07
C ALA A 48 -2.57 3.18 21.48
N ALA A 49 -3.62 3.02 20.66
CA ALA A 49 -4.68 2.04 20.89
C ALA A 49 -4.22 0.60 20.57
N ASP A 50 -3.57 0.40 19.43
CA ASP A 50 -3.03 -0.92 19.02
C ASP A 50 -1.78 -0.76 18.15
N GLY A 51 -0.63 -0.61 18.80
CA GLY A 51 0.66 -0.41 18.15
C GLY A 51 1.13 -1.63 17.34
N GLU A 52 0.78 -2.85 17.74
CA GLU A 52 1.19 -4.06 17.03
C GLU A 52 0.46 -4.17 15.69
N THR A 53 -0.87 -3.99 15.69
CA THR A 53 -1.65 -3.98 14.46
C THR A 53 -1.25 -2.82 13.56
N ALA A 54 -1.03 -1.62 14.13
CA ALA A 54 -0.58 -0.47 13.35
C ALA A 54 0.77 -0.72 12.66
N ARG A 55 1.72 -1.33 13.38
CA ARG A 55 3.02 -1.70 12.83
C ARG A 55 2.92 -2.72 11.71
N LYS A 56 2.12 -3.79 11.88
CA LYS A 56 1.90 -4.80 10.83
C LYS A 56 1.24 -4.20 9.59
N CYS A 57 0.31 -3.28 9.78
CA CYS A 57 -0.32 -2.57 8.69
C CYS A 57 0.70 -1.75 7.91
N TRP A 58 1.53 -0.95 8.60
CA TRP A 58 2.64 -0.22 7.99
C TRP A 58 3.58 -1.13 7.20
N GLU A 59 4.15 -2.14 7.85
CA GLU A 59 5.16 -3.03 7.26
C GLU A 59 4.62 -3.77 6.03
N SER A 60 3.38 -4.28 6.10
CA SER A 60 2.79 -5.01 4.97
C SER A 60 2.49 -4.10 3.77
N HIS A 61 1.99 -2.88 3.99
CA HIS A 61 1.69 -1.95 2.89
C HIS A 61 2.96 -1.35 2.29
N LEU A 62 3.98 -1.07 3.10
CA LEU A 62 5.28 -0.62 2.59
C LEU A 62 5.96 -1.72 1.77
N ALA A 63 5.96 -2.96 2.26
CA ALA A 63 6.48 -4.10 1.49
C ALA A 63 5.70 -4.31 0.18
N ARG A 64 4.38 -4.16 0.21
CA ARG A 64 3.56 -4.26 -1.00
C ARG A 64 3.80 -3.10 -1.96
N ALA A 65 4.01 -1.88 -1.47
CA ALA A 65 4.37 -0.73 -2.28
C ALA A 65 5.69 -0.97 -3.04
N HIS A 66 6.73 -1.41 -2.33
CA HIS A 66 8.02 -1.81 -2.93
C HIS A 66 7.86 -2.90 -3.99
N TRP A 67 7.04 -3.93 -3.71
CA TRP A 67 6.80 -4.99 -4.68
C TRP A 67 6.06 -4.47 -5.93
N ILE A 68 5.04 -3.62 -5.78
CA ILE A 68 4.26 -3.07 -6.90
C ILE A 68 5.14 -2.25 -7.85
N VAL A 69 6.09 -1.47 -7.33
CA VAL A 69 7.00 -0.65 -8.16
C VAL A 69 8.25 -1.42 -8.62
N GLY A 70 8.52 -2.57 -8.02
CA GLY A 70 9.61 -3.49 -8.38
C GLY A 70 9.13 -4.68 -9.21
N GLU A 71 9.23 -5.88 -8.64
CA GLU A 71 8.91 -7.14 -9.31
C GLU A 71 7.48 -7.21 -9.87
N GLY A 72 6.53 -6.59 -9.17
CA GLY A 72 5.12 -6.56 -9.52
C GLY A 72 4.74 -5.55 -10.60
N LEU A 73 5.67 -4.69 -11.04
CA LEU A 73 5.37 -3.57 -11.94
C LEU A 73 4.77 -4.03 -13.27
N GLY A 74 5.29 -5.12 -13.86
CA GLY A 74 4.74 -5.67 -15.10
C GLY A 74 3.27 -6.09 -14.95
N SER A 75 2.97 -6.86 -13.90
CA SER A 75 1.59 -7.26 -13.59
C SER A 75 0.70 -6.05 -13.25
N ALA A 76 1.26 -5.03 -12.60
CA ALA A 76 0.55 -3.80 -12.27
C ALA A 76 0.18 -3.03 -13.54
N LEU A 77 1.11 -2.84 -14.48
CA LEU A 77 0.85 -2.16 -15.75
C LEU A 77 -0.20 -2.90 -16.58
N GLU A 78 -0.14 -4.24 -16.65
CA GLU A 78 -1.16 -5.04 -17.31
C GLU A 78 -2.52 -4.91 -16.62
N ALA A 79 -2.57 -5.07 -15.30
CA ALA A 79 -3.80 -5.01 -14.53
C ALA A 79 -4.41 -3.60 -14.53
N PHE A 80 -3.57 -2.56 -14.58
CA PHE A 80 -3.98 -1.17 -14.54
C PHE A 80 -4.35 -0.61 -15.92
N GLY A 81 -3.69 -1.11 -16.97
CA GLY A 81 -3.93 -0.72 -18.36
C GLY A 81 -5.17 -1.35 -19.01
N ARG A 82 -5.70 -2.45 -18.46
CA ARG A 82 -7.03 -2.96 -18.85
C ARG A 82 -8.07 -1.85 -18.62
N LYS A 83 -8.59 -1.28 -19.70
CA LYS A 83 -9.74 -0.37 -19.66
C LYS A 83 -10.86 -1.08 -18.90
N SER A 84 -11.70 -0.29 -18.21
CA SER A 84 -13.01 -0.72 -17.72
C SER A 84 -13.89 -1.12 -18.91
N GLU A 85 -13.60 -2.26 -19.54
CA GLU A 85 -14.45 -2.92 -20.52
C GLU A 85 -15.51 -3.70 -19.74
N GLN A 86 -16.43 -2.95 -19.16
CA GLN A 86 -17.77 -3.34 -18.71
C GLN A 86 -18.44 -2.08 -18.16
N ALA A 87 -18.64 -1.12 -19.06
CA ALA A 87 -19.70 -0.13 -18.95
C ALA A 87 -20.46 -0.21 -20.27
N GLY A 88 -21.26 -1.27 -20.39
CA GLY A 88 -22.31 -1.47 -21.39
C GLY A 88 -23.64 -1.56 -20.68
#